data_AF-A0A964N9B9-F1
#
_entry.id   AF-A0A964N9B9-F1
#
_cell.length_a   1.000
_cell.length_b   1.000
_cell.length_c   1.000
_cell.angle_alpha   90.00
_cell.angle_beta   90.00
_cell.angle_gamma   90.00
#
_symmetry.space_group_name_H-M   'P 1'
#
loop_
_entity.id
_entity.type
_entity.pdbx_description
1 polymer ?
#
loop_
_entity_poly.entity_id
_entity_poly.type
_entity_poly.pdbx_seq_one_letter_code
_entity_poly.pdbx_strand_id
1 'polypeptide(L)'
;MSNNYFNIYNYLINYTRNKNLYISLSRDDTFADRLTLFLLHFSFFLKIYTNKNNKILLQKIYDFNFRQLELSIREIGYGDQTINKKMKDYINFFHLLISEIHFWDTLDKTQKIEKFSSFLPDFGKLDNLVDYFDQFNNYLKKKTLNSYLKSVSNP
;
A
#
# COMPACT_ATOMS: atom_id res chain seq x y z
N MET A 1 18.90 13.55 -5.01
CA MET A 1 18.38 12.17 -5.25
C MET A 1 17.14 11.82 -4.41
N SER A 2 16.87 12.51 -3.28
CA SER A 2 15.71 12.25 -2.41
C SER A 2 14.34 12.52 -3.05
N ASN A 3 14.22 13.54 -3.91
CA ASN A 3 12.92 14.01 -4.42
C ASN A 3 12.11 12.97 -5.22
N ASN A 4 12.76 12.01 -5.89
CA ASN A 4 12.04 11.08 -6.77
C ASN A 4 11.24 10.02 -5.99
N TYR A 5 11.70 9.62 -4.79
CA TYR A 5 10.98 8.65 -3.96
C TYR A 5 9.83 9.30 -3.20
N PHE A 6 9.96 10.60 -2.89
CA PHE A 6 8.85 11.41 -2.36
C PHE A 6 7.67 11.44 -3.32
N ASN A 7 7.90 11.55 -4.63
CA ASN A 7 6.80 11.51 -5.61
C ASN A 7 6.02 10.18 -5.53
N ILE A 8 6.72 9.04 -5.43
CA ILE A 8 6.08 7.73 -5.30
C ILE A 8 5.34 7.60 -3.95
N TYR A 9 5.98 8.02 -2.86
CA TYR A 9 5.35 8.02 -1.54
C TYR A 9 4.08 8.88 -1.52
N ASN A 10 4.15 10.13 -1.97
CA ASN A 10 3.01 11.04 -2.05
C ASN A 10 1.92 10.50 -2.96
N TYR A 11 2.30 9.86 -4.07
CA TYR A 11 1.36 9.16 -4.93
C TYR A 11 0.61 8.06 -4.16
N LEU A 12 1.31 7.19 -3.45
CA LEU A 12 0.67 6.13 -2.63
C LEU A 12 -0.21 6.72 -1.52
N ILE A 13 0.24 7.80 -0.87
CA ILE A 13 -0.54 8.53 0.14
C ILE A 13 -1.82 9.11 -0.46
N ASN A 14 -1.77 9.69 -1.66
CA ASN A 14 -2.95 10.25 -2.32
C ASN A 14 -4.00 9.18 -2.62
N TYR A 15 -3.58 7.99 -3.08
CA TYR A 15 -4.50 6.86 -3.26
C TYR A 15 -5.10 6.41 -1.93
N THR A 16 -4.28 6.34 -0.89
CA THR A 16 -4.74 5.97 0.47
C THR A 16 -5.74 6.97 1.03
N ARG A 17 -5.64 8.26 0.69
CA ARG A 17 -6.56 9.32 1.15
C ARG A 17 -7.92 9.34 0.44
N ASN A 18 -8.13 8.46 -0.54
CA ASN A 18 -9.42 8.39 -1.23
C ASN A 18 -10.52 7.98 -0.24
N LYS A 19 -11.43 8.93 0.07
CA LYS A 19 -12.54 8.74 1.01
C LYS A 19 -13.42 7.54 0.66
N ASN A 20 -13.52 7.19 -0.63
CA ASN A 20 -14.33 6.06 -1.08
C ASN A 20 -13.85 4.71 -0.53
N LEU A 21 -12.57 4.60 -0.17
CA LEU A 21 -12.02 3.39 0.46
C LEU A 21 -12.58 3.12 1.85
N TYR A 22 -13.01 4.18 2.54
CA TYR A 22 -13.46 4.12 3.93
C TYR A 22 -14.98 4.10 4.05
N ILE A 23 -15.72 4.24 2.94
CA ILE A 23 -17.21 4.20 2.94
C ILE A 23 -17.73 2.87 3.50
N SER A 24 -16.96 1.80 3.34
CA SER A 24 -17.29 0.48 3.89
C SER A 24 -16.97 0.29 5.36
N LEU A 25 -16.23 1.21 5.99
CA LEU A 25 -16.07 1.21 7.44
C LEU A 25 -17.35 1.77 8.07
N SER A 26 -17.88 1.06 9.05
CA SER A 26 -19.03 1.49 9.85
C SER A 26 -18.64 2.47 10.98
N ARG A 27 -17.40 2.95 10.97
CA ARG A 27 -16.78 3.84 11.97
C ARG A 27 -15.81 4.78 11.27
N ASP A 28 -15.38 5.83 11.98
CA ASP A 28 -14.30 6.70 11.52
C ASP A 28 -13.01 5.88 11.31
N ASP A 29 -12.24 6.29 10.30
CA ASP A 29 -10.97 5.66 9.98
C ASP A 29 -9.91 5.99 11.04
N THR A 30 -9.18 4.97 11.46
CA THR A 30 -8.07 5.11 12.38
C THR A 30 -6.75 5.26 11.63
N PHE A 31 -5.69 5.60 12.35
CA PHE A 31 -4.34 5.51 11.78
C PHE A 31 -4.02 4.10 11.27
N ALA A 32 -4.47 3.06 11.97
CA ALA A 32 -4.23 1.68 11.57
C ALA A 32 -4.95 1.34 10.24
N ASP A 33 -6.19 1.77 10.04
CA ASP A 33 -6.93 1.50 8.80
C ASP A 33 -6.26 2.16 7.59
N ARG A 34 -5.89 3.45 7.74
CA ARG A 34 -5.14 4.18 6.72
C ARG A 34 -3.81 3.51 6.41
N LEU A 35 -3.13 3.03 7.44
CA LEU A 35 -1.85 2.35 7.28
C LEU A 35 -2.00 1.00 6.55
N THR A 36 -3.00 0.22 6.90
CA THR A 36 -3.30 -1.05 6.23
C THR A 36 -3.61 -0.82 4.75
N LEU A 37 -4.43 0.18 4.41
CA LEU A 37 -4.71 0.53 3.03
C LEU A 37 -3.46 1.05 2.30
N PHE A 38 -2.60 1.83 2.95
CA PHE A 38 -1.32 2.25 2.38
C PHE A 38 -0.44 1.05 2.04
N LEU A 39 -0.27 0.11 2.98
CA LEU A 39 0.50 -1.11 2.78
C LEU A 39 -0.07 -1.97 1.64
N LEU A 40 -1.40 -2.03 1.52
CA LEU A 40 -2.06 -2.73 0.42
C LEU A 40 -1.81 -2.05 -0.94
N HIS A 41 -1.93 -0.72 -1.05
CA HIS A 41 -1.55 -0.03 -2.29
C HIS A 41 -0.08 -0.25 -2.63
N PHE A 42 0.79 -0.21 -1.62
CA PHE A 42 2.21 -0.38 -1.82
C PHE A 42 2.57 -1.82 -2.24
N SER A 43 1.86 -2.84 -1.76
CA SER A 43 2.09 -4.23 -2.16
C SER A 43 1.75 -4.44 -3.64
N PHE A 44 0.62 -3.89 -4.11
CA PHE A 44 0.26 -3.91 -5.54
C PHE A 44 1.29 -3.18 -6.40
N PHE A 45 1.77 -2.02 -5.94
CA PHE A 45 2.82 -1.27 -6.63
C PHE A 45 4.09 -2.11 -6.81
N LEU A 46 4.59 -2.74 -5.73
CA LEU A 46 5.76 -3.61 -5.83
C LEU A 46 5.50 -4.82 -6.72
N LYS A 47 4.37 -5.52 -6.56
CA LYS A 47 4.01 -6.68 -7.40
C LYS A 47 4.13 -6.34 -8.89
N ILE A 48 3.56 -5.22 -9.33
CA ILE A 48 3.54 -4.85 -10.75
C ILE A 48 4.93 -4.51 -11.30
N TYR A 49 5.75 -3.80 -10.52
CA TYR A 49 7.04 -3.31 -11.02
C TYR A 49 8.23 -4.23 -10.75
N THR A 50 8.01 -5.32 -9.98
CA THR A 50 9.04 -6.32 -9.68
C THR A 50 9.54 -6.98 -10.96
N ASN A 51 10.72 -6.57 -11.40
CA ASN A 51 11.48 -7.22 -12.46
C ASN A 51 12.98 -7.06 -12.17
N LYS A 52 13.82 -7.87 -12.84
CA LYS A 52 15.27 -7.89 -12.60
C LYS A 52 15.93 -6.51 -12.76
N ASN A 53 15.47 -5.72 -13.72
CA ASN A 53 16.05 -4.41 -14.04
C ASN A 53 15.71 -3.34 -12.98
N ASN A 54 14.58 -3.49 -12.29
CA ASN A 54 14.09 -2.53 -11.30
C ASN A 54 14.50 -2.87 -9.86
N LYS A 55 15.17 -4.01 -9.61
CA LYS A 55 15.41 -4.53 -8.25
C LYS A 55 16.05 -3.50 -7.30
N ILE A 56 17.14 -2.85 -7.74
CA ILE A 56 17.85 -1.84 -6.92
C ILE A 56 16.96 -0.64 -6.63
N LEU A 57 16.20 -0.20 -7.62
CA LEU A 57 15.31 0.94 -7.51
C LEU A 57 14.13 0.65 -6.58
N LEU A 58 13.51 -0.53 -6.71
CA LEU A 58 12.41 -0.95 -5.84
C LEU A 58 12.86 -1.14 -4.39
N GLN A 59 14.09 -1.62 -4.15
CA GLN A 59 14.63 -1.68 -2.80
C GLN A 59 14.73 -0.28 -2.19
N LYS A 60 15.23 0.70 -2.94
CA LYS A 60 15.28 2.09 -2.45
C LYS A 60 13.89 2.67 -2.17
N ILE A 61 12.89 2.33 -3.00
CA ILE A 61 11.49 2.73 -2.77
C ILE A 61 10.96 2.05 -1.51
N TYR A 62 11.21 0.76 -1.33
CA TYR A 62 10.85 0.00 -0.13
C TYR A 62 11.42 0.63 1.13
N ASP A 63 12.74 0.81 1.17
CA ASP A 63 13.43 1.38 2.34
C ASP A 63 12.90 2.78 2.66
N PHE A 64 12.67 3.60 1.62
CA PHE A 64 12.12 4.93 1.77
C PHE A 64 10.70 4.93 2.36
N ASN A 65 9.79 4.11 1.82
CA ASN A 65 8.40 4.05 2.31
C ASN A 65 8.34 3.57 3.76
N PHE A 66 9.09 2.53 4.13
CA PHE A 66 9.13 2.05 5.52
C PHE A 66 9.78 3.05 6.48
N ARG A 67 10.77 3.82 6.01
CA ARG A 67 11.33 4.93 6.79
C ARG A 67 10.30 6.02 7.05
N GLN A 68 9.48 6.40 6.05
CA GLN A 68 8.39 7.37 6.26
C GLN A 68 7.35 6.84 7.24
N LEU A 69 7.01 5.56 7.12
CA LEU A 69 6.06 4.87 7.99
C LEU A 69 6.52 4.88 9.46
N GLU A 70 7.80 4.59 9.72
CA GLU A 70 8.41 4.68 11.05
C GLU A 70 8.30 6.10 11.63
N LEU A 71 8.58 7.13 10.82
CA LEU A 71 8.46 8.53 11.22
C LEU A 71 7.01 8.88 11.56
N SER A 72 6.03 8.47 10.75
CA SER A 72 4.62 8.71 11.05
C SER A 72 4.15 8.02 12.33
N ILE A 73 4.66 6.82 12.65
CA ILE A 73 4.35 6.14 13.92
C ILE A 73 4.98 6.90 15.10
N ARG A 74 6.19 7.42 14.92
CA ARG A 74 6.89 8.22 15.94
C ARG A 74 6.15 9.51 16.24
N GLU A 75 5.58 10.17 15.23
CA GLU A 75 4.78 11.39 15.36
C GLU A 75 3.51 11.20 16.19
N ILE A 76 2.99 9.96 16.30
CA ILE A 76 1.82 9.63 17.14
C ILE A 76 2.21 9.54 18.63
N GLY A 77 3.50 9.60 18.97
CA GLY A 77 3.99 9.63 20.34
C GLY A 77 4.29 8.27 20.98
N TYR A 78 4.47 7.22 20.17
CA TYR A 78 4.95 5.94 20.69
C TYR A 78 6.42 6.01 21.14
N GLY A 79 6.77 5.35 22.24
CA GLY A 79 8.17 5.19 22.65
C GLY A 79 8.95 4.23 21.75
N ASP A 80 10.29 4.35 21.72
CA ASP A 80 11.17 3.62 20.79
C ASP A 80 10.99 2.09 20.80
N GLN A 81 10.80 1.48 21.97
CA GLN A 81 10.57 0.04 22.08
C GLN A 81 9.26 -0.39 21.39
N THR A 82 8.19 0.40 21.57
CA THR A 82 6.89 0.15 20.95
C THR A 82 6.95 0.37 19.44
N ILE A 83 7.67 1.39 18.97
CA ILE A 83 7.91 1.64 17.54
C ILE A 83 8.59 0.42 16.91
N ASN A 84 9.68 -0.07 17.51
CA ASN A 84 10.42 -1.22 16.98
C ASN A 84 9.56 -2.48 16.86
N LYS A 85 8.69 -2.74 17.85
CA LYS A 85 7.75 -3.86 17.79
C LYS A 85 6.73 -3.68 16.66
N LYS A 86 6.07 -2.51 16.61
CA LYS A 86 5.08 -2.19 15.57
C LYS A 86 5.67 -2.25 14.15
N MET A 87 6.89 -1.76 13.95
CA MET A 87 7.54 -1.82 12.65
C MET A 87 7.77 -3.26 12.18
N LYS A 88 8.16 -4.17 13.09
CA LYS A 88 8.27 -5.61 12.76
C LYS A 88 6.91 -6.18 12.36
N ASP A 89 5.87 -5.85 13.12
CA ASP A 89 4.51 -6.32 12.84
C ASP A 89 4.04 -5.83 11.44
N TYR A 90 4.27 -4.56 11.11
CA TYR A 90 3.90 -4.00 9.81
C TYR A 90 4.72 -4.56 8.63
N ILE A 91 6.02 -4.81 8.81
CA ILE A 91 6.85 -5.44 7.79
C ILE A 91 6.35 -6.87 7.53
N ASN A 92 6.08 -7.64 8.59
CA ASN A 92 5.56 -9.00 8.46
C ASN A 92 4.19 -9.02 7.76
N PHE A 93 3.30 -8.11 8.17
CA PHE A 93 2.00 -7.95 7.54
C PHE A 93 2.12 -7.56 6.05
N PHE A 94 3.05 -6.65 5.71
CA PHE A 94 3.30 -6.28 4.33
C PHE A 94 3.78 -7.45 3.45
N HIS A 95 4.66 -8.30 3.98
CA HIS A 95 5.09 -9.51 3.28
C HIS A 95 3.94 -10.50 3.08
N LEU A 96 3.06 -10.64 4.07
CA LEU A 96 1.84 -11.43 3.94
C LEU A 96 0.95 -10.86 2.82
N LEU A 97 0.72 -9.54 2.79
CA LEU A 97 -0.05 -8.89 1.72
C LEU A 97 0.51 -9.21 0.34
N ILE A 98 1.83 -9.05 0.13
CA ILE A 98 2.48 -9.37 -1.15
C ILE A 98 2.24 -10.82 -1.56
N SER A 99 2.40 -11.76 -0.61
CA SER A 99 2.20 -13.18 -0.87
C SER A 99 0.78 -13.48 -1.33
N GLU A 100 -0.22 -12.92 -0.64
CA GLU A 100 -1.63 -13.20 -0.93
C GLU A 100 -2.10 -12.55 -2.23
N ILE A 101 -1.59 -11.37 -2.59
CA ILE A 101 -1.92 -10.73 -3.87
C ILE A 101 -1.05 -11.23 -5.03
N HIS A 102 -0.09 -12.13 -4.80
CA HIS A 102 0.87 -12.58 -5.82
C HIS A 102 0.16 -13.08 -7.09
N PHE A 103 -0.88 -13.88 -6.90
CA PHE A 103 -1.71 -14.45 -7.96
C PHE A 103 -3.00 -13.66 -8.24
N TRP A 104 -3.08 -12.38 -7.84
CA TRP A 104 -4.30 -11.57 -7.93
C TRP A 104 -5.02 -11.63 -9.29
N ASP A 105 -4.26 -11.69 -10.39
CA ASP A 105 -4.81 -11.71 -11.75
C ASP A 105 -5.43 -13.05 -12.15
N THR A 106 -5.14 -14.12 -11.42
CA THR A 106 -5.72 -15.46 -11.66
C THR A 106 -6.89 -15.77 -10.75
N LEU A 107 -7.15 -14.92 -9.75
CA LEU A 107 -8.23 -15.12 -8.79
C LEU A 107 -9.56 -14.59 -9.33
N ASP A 108 -10.64 -15.31 -9.05
CA ASP A 108 -11.99 -14.77 -9.25
C ASP A 108 -12.37 -13.75 -8.16
N LYS A 109 -13.51 -13.08 -8.34
CA LYS A 109 -13.96 -12.03 -7.43
C LYS A 109 -14.21 -12.58 -6.01
N THR A 110 -14.77 -13.77 -5.87
CA THR A 110 -15.05 -14.40 -4.57
C THR A 110 -13.75 -14.67 -3.81
N GLN A 111 -12.76 -15.26 -4.49
CA GLN A 111 -11.43 -15.51 -3.90
C GLN A 111 -10.76 -14.21 -3.47
N LYS A 112 -10.86 -13.14 -4.28
CA LYS A 112 -10.33 -11.81 -3.92
C LYS A 112 -11.00 -11.24 -2.67
N ILE A 113 -12.32 -11.40 -2.56
CA ILE A 113 -13.09 -10.98 -1.37
C ILE A 113 -12.62 -11.75 -0.14
N GLU A 114 -12.44 -13.08 -0.24
CA GLU A 114 -11.93 -13.90 0.86
C GLU A 114 -10.55 -13.41 1.33
N LYS A 115 -9.63 -13.14 0.40
CA LYS A 115 -8.32 -12.57 0.73
C LYS A 115 -8.45 -11.24 1.45
N PHE A 116 -9.26 -10.31 0.95
CA PHE A 116 -9.43 -9.01 1.60
C PHE A 116 -10.10 -9.11 2.97
N SER A 117 -11.03 -10.04 3.17
CA SER A 117 -11.66 -10.24 4.47
C SER A 117 -10.65 -10.66 5.55
N SER A 118 -9.59 -11.39 5.18
CA SER A 118 -8.51 -11.77 6.09
C SER A 118 -7.64 -10.60 6.54
N PHE A 119 -7.56 -9.53 5.73
CA PHE A 119 -6.73 -8.35 5.98
C PHE A 119 -7.48 -7.16 6.54
N LEU A 120 -8.77 -7.10 6.24
CA LEU A 120 -9.64 -5.97 6.50
C LEU A 120 -10.92 -6.47 7.17
N PRO A 121 -10.82 -7.10 8.36
CA PRO A 121 -11.94 -7.75 9.02
C PRO A 121 -13.08 -6.77 9.36
N ASP A 122 -12.74 -5.49 9.56
CA ASP A 122 -13.70 -4.43 9.90
C ASP A 122 -14.34 -3.75 8.67
N PHE A 123 -13.85 -4.06 7.45
CA PHE A 123 -14.36 -3.42 6.23
C PHE A 123 -15.58 -4.19 5.71
N GLY A 124 -16.74 -3.53 5.69
CA GLY A 124 -17.92 -4.04 4.99
C GLY A 124 -17.76 -4.01 3.46
N LYS A 125 -18.76 -4.52 2.73
CA LYS A 125 -18.89 -4.32 1.26
C LYS A 125 -17.57 -4.50 0.47
N LEU A 126 -16.87 -5.60 0.72
CA LEU A 126 -15.55 -5.88 0.14
C LEU A 126 -15.56 -5.92 -1.40
N ASP A 127 -16.71 -6.20 -2.02
CA ASP A 127 -16.88 -6.13 -3.48
C ASP A 127 -16.38 -4.81 -4.08
N ASN A 128 -16.76 -3.68 -3.48
CA ASN A 128 -16.37 -2.36 -3.96
C ASN A 128 -14.86 -2.15 -3.84
N LEU A 129 -14.27 -2.71 -2.78
CA LEU A 129 -12.84 -2.60 -2.53
C LEU A 129 -12.05 -3.47 -3.52
N VAL A 130 -12.52 -4.69 -3.79
CA VAL A 130 -11.97 -5.57 -4.82
C VAL A 130 -12.04 -4.91 -6.19
N ASP A 131 -13.19 -4.35 -6.57
CA ASP A 131 -13.35 -3.65 -7.85
C ASP A 131 -12.40 -2.45 -7.97
N TYR A 132 -12.23 -1.70 -6.89
CA TYR A 132 -11.27 -0.60 -6.83
C TYR A 132 -9.83 -1.10 -7.03
N PHE A 133 -9.40 -2.15 -6.32
CA PHE A 133 -8.04 -2.66 -6.43
C PHE A 133 -7.77 -3.35 -7.77
N ASP A 134 -8.79 -3.93 -8.41
CA ASP A 134 -8.69 -4.40 -9.80
C ASP A 134 -8.44 -3.24 -10.78
N GLN A 135 -9.17 -2.14 -10.63
CA GLN A 135 -8.94 -0.93 -11.43
C GLN A 135 -7.54 -0.36 -11.17
N PHE A 136 -7.10 -0.30 -9.92
CA PHE A 136 -5.77 0.17 -9.54
C PHE A 136 -4.66 -0.71 -10.14
N ASN A 137 -4.76 -2.04 -10.00
CA ASN A 137 -3.84 -3.02 -10.58
C ASN A 137 -3.71 -2.86 -12.10
N ASN A 138 -4.84 -2.70 -12.80
CA ASN A 138 -4.87 -2.46 -14.24
C ASN A 138 -4.27 -1.10 -14.63
N TYR A 139 -4.50 -0.06 -13.83
CA TYR A 139 -3.91 1.25 -14.05
C TYR A 139 -2.39 1.22 -13.90
N LEU A 140 -1.86 0.55 -12.86
CA LEU A 140 -0.42 0.39 -12.66
C LEU A 140 0.25 -0.30 -13.86
N LYS A 141 -0.35 -1.37 -14.40
CA LYS A 141 0.18 -2.10 -15.57
C LYS A 141 0.34 -1.23 -16.83
N LYS A 142 -0.47 -0.17 -16.97
CA LYS A 142 -0.42 0.75 -18.12
C LYS A 142 0.73 1.77 -18.05
N LYS A 143 1.42 1.88 -16.91
CA LYS A 143 2.47 2.89 -16.68
C LYS A 143 3.80 2.22 -16.39
N THR A 144 4.91 2.88 -16.74
CA THR A 144 6.25 2.43 -16.38
C THR A 144 6.67 3.01 -15.02
N LEU A 145 7.53 2.30 -14.29
CA LEU A 145 8.06 2.79 -13.01
C LEU A 145 8.72 4.18 -13.12
N ASN A 146 9.43 4.43 -14.23
CA ASN A 146 10.07 5.71 -14.51
C ASN A 146 9.09 6.88 -14.60
N SER A 147 7.83 6.64 -14.99
CA SER A 147 6.83 7.70 -15.06
C SER A 147 6.48 8.27 -13.69
N TYR A 148 6.52 7.46 -12.62
CA TYR A 148 6.25 7.92 -11.24
C TYR A 148 7.45 8.61 -10.59
N LEU A 149 8.66 8.29 -11.02
CA LEU A 149 9.86 8.99 -10.55
C LEU A 149 9.96 10.40 -11.12
N LYS A 150 9.54 10.57 -12.39
CA LYS A 150 9.64 11.82 -13.14
C LYS A 150 8.39 12.69 -13.06
N SER A 151 7.25 12.18 -12.58
CA SER A 151 6.04 12.96 -12.41
C SER A 151 6.28 14.05 -11.37
N VAL A 152 6.19 15.31 -11.80
CA VAL A 152 6.13 16.45 -10.90
C VAL A 152 4.82 16.33 -10.13
N SER A 153 4.91 16.27 -8.80
CA SER A 153 3.74 16.43 -7.94
C SER A 153 3.18 17.83 -8.24
N ASN A 154 2.10 17.94 -9.03
CA ASN A 154 1.40 19.22 -9.11
C ASN A 154 0.75 19.44 -7.73
N PRO A 155 1.09 20.55 -7.04
CA PRO A 155 0.58 20.87 -5.72
C PRO A 155 -0.94 21.07 -5.71
#